data_AF-A0AAW1L8C1-F1
#
_entry.id   AF-A0AAW1L8C1-F1
#
_cell.length_a   1.000
_cell.length_b   1.000
_cell.length_c   1.000
_cell.angle_alpha   90.00
_cell.angle_beta   90.00
_cell.angle_gamma   90.00
#
_symmetry.space_group_name_H-M   'P 1'
#
loop_
_entity.id
_entity.type
_entity.pdbx_description
1 polymer ?
#
loop_
_entity_poly.entity_id
_entity_poly.type
_entity_poly.pdbx_seq_one_letter_code
_entity_poly.pdbx_strand_id
1 'polypeptide(L)'
;MPRTYKRKLGARKYKDYSTENVETALTKIVDEGWSLRRAAAHYKIPFGTLNNKYYSRYTKKNGGQKVFSDNAERSFLNAACICGDWGFPLTITDLRLLAKNYLNEKGRNVGRFIDNVPGVKWAYSLLNRHKDEVSQKVAANIKRARANVSRETVNKYFDHLRETLKDVPVGNVIILNLLYLL
;
A
#
# COMPACT_ATOMS: atom_id res chain seq x y z
N MET A 1 -2.76 -20.94 9.14
CA MET A 1 -3.62 -20.02 9.92
C MET A 1 -4.69 -19.42 9.02
N PRO A 2 -5.95 -19.35 9.48
CA PRO A 2 -7.05 -18.74 8.73
C PRO A 2 -6.80 -17.25 8.47
N ARG A 3 -7.25 -16.76 7.32
CA ARG A 3 -7.04 -15.38 6.84
C ARG A 3 -7.76 -14.35 7.71
N THR A 4 -8.93 -14.74 8.23
CA THR A 4 -9.71 -13.99 9.20
C THR A 4 -9.63 -14.73 10.53
N TYR A 5 -9.03 -14.07 11.53
CA TYR A 5 -8.95 -14.63 12.87
C TYR A 5 -10.35 -14.64 13.50
N LYS A 6 -10.84 -15.84 13.83
CA LYS A 6 -12.05 -16.02 14.66
C LYS A 6 -11.60 -16.32 16.07
N ARG A 7 -12.03 -15.51 17.04
CA ARG A 7 -11.77 -15.76 18.46
C ARG A 7 -12.48 -17.04 18.88
N LYS A 8 -11.78 -17.88 19.64
CA LYS A 8 -12.43 -19.01 20.33
C LYS A 8 -13.41 -18.46 21.36
N LEU A 9 -14.62 -19.02 21.41
CA LEU A 9 -15.61 -18.70 22.44
C LEU A 9 -15.01 -19.03 23.82
N GLY A 10 -15.20 -18.13 24.79
CA GLY A 10 -14.61 -18.26 26.14
C GLY A 10 -13.13 -17.86 26.26
N ALA A 11 -12.45 -17.46 25.18
CA ALA A 11 -11.04 -17.04 25.27
C ALA A 11 -10.88 -15.69 25.98
N ARG A 12 -9.85 -15.59 26.86
CA ARG A 12 -9.48 -14.39 27.62
C ARG A 12 -9.57 -13.10 26.80
N LYS A 13 -10.21 -12.07 27.34
CA LYS A 13 -10.24 -10.74 26.74
C LYS A 13 -8.84 -10.09 26.86
N TYR A 14 -8.25 -9.73 25.72
CA TYR A 14 -6.87 -9.24 25.66
C TYR A 14 -6.76 -7.74 25.96
N LYS A 15 -7.86 -7.00 25.81
CA LYS A 15 -7.93 -5.56 26.01
C LYS A 15 -9.28 -5.19 26.61
N ASP A 16 -9.24 -4.70 27.85
CA ASP A 16 -10.42 -4.30 28.64
C ASP A 16 -10.53 -2.79 28.87
N TYR A 17 -9.63 -2.01 28.26
CA TYR A 17 -9.60 -0.55 28.38
C TYR A 17 -9.74 0.13 27.01
N SER A 18 -10.38 1.31 26.97
CA SER A 18 -10.47 2.14 25.76
C SER A 18 -9.11 2.78 25.42
N THR A 19 -8.85 3.07 24.14
CA THR A 19 -7.71 3.91 23.74
C THR A 19 -7.85 5.33 24.29
N GLU A 20 -9.05 5.88 24.27
CA GLU A 20 -9.37 7.22 24.79
C GLU A 20 -9.06 7.32 26.29
N ASN A 21 -9.39 6.29 27.07
CA ASN A 21 -9.08 6.24 28.51
C ASN A 21 -7.56 6.20 28.76
N VAL A 22 -6.79 5.57 27.87
CA VAL A 22 -5.32 5.55 28.00
C VAL A 22 -4.75 6.93 27.67
N GLU A 23 -5.24 7.58 26.62
CA GLU A 23 -4.78 8.90 26.20
C GLU A 23 -5.11 9.95 27.27
N THR A 24 -6.34 9.98 27.77
CA THR A 24 -6.75 10.86 28.88
C THR A 24 -5.99 10.57 30.17
N ALA A 25 -5.68 9.30 30.48
CA ALA A 25 -4.83 8.99 31.64
C ALA A 25 -3.41 9.53 31.47
N LEU A 26 -2.84 9.47 30.26
CA LEU A 26 -1.50 9.98 29.98
C LEU A 26 -1.45 11.51 30.04
N THR A 27 -2.45 12.23 29.54
CA THR A 27 -2.51 13.70 29.65
C THR A 27 -2.58 14.14 31.10
N LYS A 28 -3.42 13.51 31.93
CA LYS A 28 -3.49 13.79 33.38
C LYS A 28 -2.17 13.55 34.12
N ILE A 29 -1.37 12.57 33.69
CA ILE A 29 -0.04 12.32 34.27
C ILE A 29 0.94 13.45 33.93
N VAL A 30 0.93 13.90 32.68
CA VAL A 30 1.87 14.91 32.18
C VAL A 30 1.47 16.32 32.62
N ASP A 31 0.20 16.67 32.46
CA ASP A 31 -0.31 18.03 32.63
C ASP A 31 -0.69 18.32 34.09
N GLU A 32 -1.28 17.34 34.80
CA GLU A 32 -1.77 17.51 36.18
C GLU A 32 -0.90 16.81 37.22
N GLY A 33 0.24 16.23 36.81
CA GLY A 33 1.20 15.59 37.72
C GLY A 33 0.67 14.36 38.44
N TRP A 34 -0.35 13.68 37.90
CA TRP A 34 -0.87 12.46 38.51
C TRP A 34 0.19 11.35 38.53
N SER A 35 0.24 10.59 39.62
CA SER A 35 1.07 9.39 39.65
C SER A 35 0.49 8.30 38.74
N LEU A 36 1.36 7.50 38.12
CA LEU A 36 0.96 6.36 37.28
C LEU A 36 0.00 5.40 38.00
N ARG A 37 0.19 5.18 39.31
CA ARG A 37 -0.70 4.33 40.13
C ARG A 37 -2.08 4.95 40.30
N ARG A 38 -2.15 6.26 40.57
CA ARG A 38 -3.43 7.00 40.70
C ARG A 38 -4.22 6.94 39.40
N ALA A 39 -3.56 7.24 38.28
CA ALA A 39 -4.18 7.19 36.95
C ALA A 39 -4.63 5.76 36.58
N ALA A 40 -3.80 4.75 36.84
CA ALA A 40 -4.15 3.35 36.58
C ALA A 40 -5.42 2.92 37.34
N ALA A 41 -5.52 3.26 38.63
CA ALA A 41 -6.68 2.93 39.46
C ALA A 41 -7.94 3.68 39.00
N HIS A 42 -7.83 4.98 38.74
CA HIS A 42 -8.96 5.83 38.34
C HIS A 42 -9.57 5.40 37.00
N TYR A 43 -8.72 5.18 35.98
CA TYR A 43 -9.14 4.80 34.64
C TYR A 43 -9.34 3.29 34.44
N LYS A 44 -9.14 2.49 35.51
CA LYS A 44 -9.22 1.02 35.50
C LYS A 44 -8.33 0.39 34.43
N ILE A 45 -7.13 0.93 34.24
CA ILE A 45 -6.12 0.42 33.31
C ILE A 45 -5.08 -0.36 34.12
N PRO A 46 -4.68 -1.58 33.71
CA PRO A 46 -3.60 -2.28 34.37
C PRO A 46 -2.33 -1.41 34.44
N PHE A 47 -1.74 -1.27 35.62
CA PHE A 47 -0.58 -0.40 35.84
C PHE A 47 0.55 -0.67 34.83
N GLY A 48 0.88 -1.94 34.59
CA GLY A 48 1.93 -2.31 33.63
C GLY A 48 1.66 -1.83 32.20
N THR A 49 0.39 -1.84 31.77
CA THR A 49 -0.01 -1.29 30.48
C THR A 49 0.24 0.21 30.42
N LEU A 50 -0.24 0.96 31.43
CA LEU A 50 -0.11 2.41 31.46
C LEU A 50 1.36 2.83 31.57
N ASN A 51 2.14 2.13 32.38
CA ASN A 51 3.58 2.31 32.51
C ASN A 51 4.31 2.07 31.18
N ASN A 52 3.99 0.97 30.48
CA ASN A 52 4.57 0.71 29.16
C ASN A 52 4.20 1.81 28.16
N LYS A 53 2.97 2.32 28.20
CA LYS A 53 2.54 3.41 27.33
C LYS A 53 3.23 4.73 27.64
N TYR A 54 3.36 5.08 28.92
CA TYR A 54 4.07 6.28 29.36
C TYR A 54 5.53 6.29 28.90
N TYR A 55 6.25 5.19 29.10
CA TYR A 55 7.64 5.04 28.64
C TYR A 55 7.77 4.63 27.16
N SER A 56 6.69 4.67 26.38
CA SER A 56 6.68 4.29 24.96
C SER A 56 7.32 2.92 24.67
N ARG A 57 7.15 1.97 25.59
CA ARG A 57 7.58 0.57 25.42
C ARG A 57 6.56 -0.18 24.58
N TYR A 58 7.04 -1.06 23.70
CA TYR A 58 6.20 -1.92 22.86
C TYR A 58 5.18 -1.15 21.99
N THR A 59 5.63 -0.11 21.29
CA THR A 59 4.79 0.73 20.40
C THR A 59 4.31 0.02 19.14
N LYS A 60 4.99 -1.05 18.73
CA LYS A 60 4.65 -1.82 17.53
C LYS A 60 3.30 -2.51 17.69
N LYS A 61 2.55 -2.60 16.57
CA LYS A 61 1.29 -3.35 16.55
C LYS A 61 1.56 -4.81 16.91
N ASN A 62 0.67 -5.39 17.71
CA ASN A 62 0.75 -6.81 18.05
C ASN A 62 0.67 -7.67 16.79
N GLY A 63 1.53 -8.69 16.70
CA GLY A 63 1.64 -9.58 15.54
C GLY A 63 2.80 -9.26 14.60
N GLY A 64 2.77 -9.89 13.43
CA GLY A 64 3.83 -9.76 12.43
C GLY A 64 3.87 -8.36 11.82
N GLN A 65 5.06 -7.75 11.77
CA GLN A 65 5.25 -6.44 11.14
C GLN A 65 5.21 -6.54 9.61
N LYS A 66 4.80 -5.44 8.98
CA LYS A 66 4.84 -5.30 7.51
C LYS A 66 6.30 -5.37 7.05
N VAL A 67 6.53 -6.05 5.93
CA VAL A 67 7.87 -6.10 5.31
C VAL A 67 8.20 -4.75 4.68
N PHE A 68 7.23 -4.13 4.03
CA PHE A 68 7.36 -2.84 3.35
C PHE A 68 6.76 -1.72 4.23
N SER A 69 7.30 -0.52 4.09
CA SER A 69 6.71 0.68 4.69
C SER A 69 5.39 1.01 4.00
N ASP A 70 4.57 1.82 4.66
CA ASP A 70 3.28 2.24 4.08
C ASP A 70 3.46 2.99 2.76
N ASN A 71 4.47 3.88 2.70
CA ASN A 71 4.81 4.62 1.50
C ASN A 71 5.25 3.70 0.35
N ALA A 72 6.09 2.69 0.64
CA ALA A 72 6.51 1.73 -0.39
C ALA A 72 5.33 0.91 -0.92
N GLU A 73 4.44 0.45 -0.03
CA GLU A 73 3.21 -0.23 -0.42
C GLU A 73 2.32 0.63 -1.33
N ARG A 74 2.16 1.91 -1.01
CA ARG A 74 1.42 2.87 -1.84
C ARG A 74 2.09 3.13 -3.19
N SER A 75 3.41 3.22 -3.25
CA SER A 75 4.14 3.37 -4.53
C SER A 75 3.87 2.19 -5.47
N PHE A 76 3.84 0.95 -4.95
CA PHE A 76 3.55 -0.23 -5.76
C PHE A 76 2.13 -0.19 -6.34
N LEU A 77 1.17 0.22 -5.52
CA LEU A 77 -0.22 0.33 -5.92
C LEU A 77 -0.45 1.48 -6.92
N ASN A 78 0.21 2.62 -6.72
CA ASN A 78 0.15 3.74 -7.65
C ASN A 78 0.69 3.33 -9.02
N ALA A 79 1.84 2.66 -9.08
CA ALA A 79 2.37 2.11 -10.32
C ALA A 79 1.36 1.17 -11.01
N ALA A 80 0.72 0.28 -10.24
CA ALA A 80 -0.32 -0.60 -10.77
C ALA A 80 -1.55 0.16 -11.31
N CYS A 81 -1.97 1.23 -10.64
CA CYS A 81 -3.08 2.08 -11.11
C CYS A 81 -2.72 2.81 -12.41
N ILE A 82 -1.54 3.42 -12.49
CA ILE A 82 -1.05 4.12 -13.69
C ILE A 82 -1.00 3.16 -14.88
N CYS A 83 -0.38 1.98 -14.70
CA CYS A 83 -0.36 0.97 -15.76
C CYS A 83 -1.78 0.55 -16.17
N GLY A 84 -2.69 0.41 -15.21
CA GLY A 84 -4.10 0.14 -15.47
C GLY A 84 -4.83 1.24 -16.22
N ASP A 85 -4.45 2.51 -16.04
CA ASP A 85 -5.01 3.66 -16.75
C ASP A 85 -4.45 3.78 -18.18
N TRP A 86 -3.20 3.36 -18.37
CA TRP A 86 -2.57 3.20 -19.69
C TRP A 86 -3.07 1.99 -20.48
N GLY A 87 -3.95 1.17 -19.88
CA GLY A 87 -4.53 0.00 -20.53
C GLY A 87 -3.73 -1.30 -20.37
N PHE A 88 -2.72 -1.30 -19.51
CA PHE A 88 -1.87 -2.44 -19.18
C PHE A 88 -2.03 -2.81 -17.69
N PRO A 89 -3.17 -3.35 -17.26
CA PRO A 89 -3.39 -3.68 -15.86
C PRO A 89 -2.39 -4.71 -15.37
N LEU A 90 -1.72 -4.42 -14.24
CA LEU A 90 -0.78 -5.34 -13.62
C LEU A 90 -1.52 -6.49 -12.92
N THR A 91 -1.00 -7.71 -13.11
CA THR A 91 -1.49 -8.89 -12.41
C THR A 91 -0.92 -8.98 -10.99
N ILE A 92 -1.46 -9.91 -10.20
CA ILE A 92 -0.92 -10.24 -8.87
C ILE A 92 0.54 -10.69 -8.96
N THR A 93 0.93 -11.38 -10.03
CA THR A 93 2.31 -11.81 -10.25
C THR A 93 3.22 -10.62 -10.50
N ASP A 94 2.80 -9.67 -11.34
CA ASP A 94 3.56 -8.47 -11.63
C ASP A 94 3.77 -7.62 -10.37
N LEU A 95 2.75 -7.49 -9.53
CA LEU A 95 2.85 -6.79 -8.25
C LEU A 95 3.90 -7.43 -7.31
N ARG A 96 4.03 -8.77 -7.35
CA ARG A 96 5.05 -9.49 -6.57
C ARG A 96 6.44 -9.26 -7.14
N LEU A 97 6.59 -9.26 -8.47
CA LEU A 97 7.86 -8.98 -9.13
C LEU A 97 8.31 -7.53 -8.92
N LEU A 98 7.38 -6.58 -8.95
CA LEU A 98 7.65 -5.17 -8.66
C LEU A 98 8.21 -5.00 -7.24
N ALA A 99 7.62 -5.71 -6.27
CA ALA A 99 8.12 -5.72 -4.90
C ALA A 99 9.46 -6.48 -4.74
N LYS A 100 9.71 -7.53 -5.53
CA LYS A 100 11.03 -8.21 -5.61
C LYS A 100 12.09 -7.23 -6.10
N ASN A 101 11.83 -6.55 -7.22
CA ASN A 101 12.76 -5.60 -7.85
C ASN A 101 13.11 -4.48 -6.87
N TYR A 102 12.10 -3.92 -6.19
CA TYR A 102 12.33 -2.93 -5.13
C TYR A 102 13.26 -3.44 -4.02
N LEU A 103 13.11 -4.69 -3.57
CA LEU A 103 14.00 -5.26 -2.55
C LEU A 103 15.43 -5.43 -3.09
N ASN A 104 15.57 -5.89 -4.32
CA ASN A 104 16.86 -6.11 -4.97
C ASN A 104 17.61 -4.79 -5.21
N GLU A 105 16.92 -3.76 -5.72
CA GLU A 105 17.47 -2.41 -5.92
C GLU A 105 17.91 -1.77 -4.60
N LYS A 106 17.21 -2.05 -3.50
CA LYS A 106 17.58 -1.57 -2.16
C LYS A 106 18.63 -2.45 -1.47
N GLY A 107 19.12 -3.51 -2.12
CA GLY A 107 20.07 -4.47 -1.52
C GLY A 107 19.52 -5.16 -0.27
N ARG A 108 18.19 -5.24 -0.12
CA ARG A 108 17.54 -5.72 1.10
C ARG A 108 17.09 -7.17 0.92
N ASN A 109 17.72 -8.08 1.65
CA ASN A 109 17.30 -9.49 1.71
C ASN A 109 16.24 -9.73 2.79
N VAL A 110 15.12 -10.36 2.41
CA VAL A 110 14.03 -10.72 3.32
C VAL A 110 13.95 -12.23 3.43
N GLY A 111 14.56 -12.81 4.48
CA GLY A 111 14.69 -14.28 4.63
C GLY A 111 13.39 -15.10 4.71
N ARG A 112 12.21 -14.46 4.82
CA ARG A 112 10.90 -15.15 4.72
C ARG A 112 10.38 -15.26 3.28
N PHE A 113 11.04 -14.62 2.33
CA PHE A 113 10.72 -14.66 0.91
C PHE A 113 11.74 -15.56 0.21
N ILE A 114 11.25 -16.45 -0.64
CA ILE A 114 12.10 -17.31 -1.47
C ILE A 114 12.58 -16.44 -2.63
N ASP A 115 13.90 -16.28 -2.77
CA ASP A 115 14.52 -15.43 -3.80
C ASP A 115 13.98 -13.98 -3.78
N ASN A 116 13.79 -13.42 -2.58
CA ASN A 116 13.18 -12.10 -2.36
C ASN A 116 11.78 -11.92 -2.98
N VAL A 117 11.13 -12.97 -3.48
CA VAL A 117 9.81 -12.89 -4.08
C VAL A 117 8.74 -12.96 -2.99
N PRO A 118 7.93 -11.91 -2.79
CA PRO A 118 6.81 -12.00 -1.87
C PRO A 118 5.82 -13.08 -2.32
N GLY A 119 5.27 -13.83 -1.37
CA GLY A 119 4.27 -14.85 -1.68
C GLY A 119 2.94 -14.26 -2.16
N VAL A 120 2.13 -15.07 -2.85
CA VAL A 120 0.78 -14.67 -3.31
C VAL A 120 -0.09 -14.13 -2.15
N LYS A 121 0.02 -14.73 -0.97
CA LYS A 121 -0.67 -14.27 0.24
C LYS A 121 -0.32 -12.84 0.63
N TRP A 122 0.93 -12.43 0.42
CA TRP A 122 1.37 -11.06 0.68
C TRP A 122 0.65 -10.08 -0.26
N ALA A 123 0.56 -10.37 -1.55
CA ALA A 123 -0.07 -9.47 -2.53
C ALA A 123 -1.55 -9.25 -2.23
N TYR A 124 -2.32 -10.31 -1.95
CA TYR A 124 -3.71 -10.14 -1.51
C TYR A 124 -3.83 -9.41 -0.16
N SER A 125 -2.85 -9.57 0.72
CA SER A 125 -2.83 -8.87 2.01
C SER A 125 -2.55 -7.37 1.82
N LEU A 126 -1.70 -7.02 0.85
CA LEU A 126 -1.44 -5.64 0.42
C LEU A 126 -2.71 -4.99 -0.11
N LEU A 127 -3.41 -5.64 -1.06
CA LEU A 127 -4.68 -5.14 -1.58
C LEU A 127 -5.74 -4.97 -0.49
N ASN A 128 -5.84 -5.94 0.44
CA ASN A 128 -6.80 -5.83 1.55
C ASN A 128 -6.46 -4.70 2.54
N ARG A 129 -5.19 -4.33 2.70
CA ARG A 129 -4.79 -3.20 3.55
C ARG A 129 -5.19 -1.85 2.95
N HIS A 130 -5.17 -1.75 1.63
CA HIS A 130 -5.42 -0.51 0.87
C HIS A 130 -6.72 -0.59 0.06
N LYS A 131 -7.67 -1.42 0.49
CA LYS A 131 -8.95 -1.66 -0.21
C LYS A 131 -9.82 -0.42 -0.35
N ASP A 132 -9.63 0.56 0.54
CA ASP A 132 -10.36 1.82 0.56
C ASP A 132 -9.72 2.84 -0.42
N GLU A 133 -8.47 2.61 -0.84
CA GLU A 133 -7.71 3.43 -1.79
C GLU A 133 -7.71 2.82 -3.21
N VAL A 134 -7.71 1.49 -3.32
CA VAL A 134 -7.54 0.76 -4.59
C VAL A 134 -8.51 -0.40 -4.71
N SER A 135 -9.14 -0.51 -5.88
CA SER A 135 -10.03 -1.62 -6.24
C SER A 135 -9.52 -2.39 -7.46
N GLN A 136 -9.76 -3.70 -7.48
CA GLN A 136 -9.41 -4.53 -8.63
C GLN A 136 -10.38 -4.23 -9.78
N LYS A 137 -9.86 -3.69 -10.89
CA LYS A 137 -10.67 -3.49 -12.10
C LYS A 137 -11.10 -4.86 -12.63
N VAL A 138 -12.41 -5.09 -12.74
CA VAL A 138 -12.96 -6.20 -13.50
C VAL A 138 -12.80 -5.85 -14.99
N ALA A 139 -12.29 -6.79 -15.78
CA ALA A 139 -12.16 -6.60 -17.22
C ALA A 139 -13.52 -6.22 -17.80
N ALA A 140 -13.65 -4.98 -18.27
CA ALA A 140 -14.83 -4.50 -18.96
C ALA A 140 -14.62 -4.69 -20.46
N ASN A 141 -15.68 -5.06 -21.17
CA ASN A 141 -15.65 -5.05 -22.63
C ASN A 141 -15.23 -3.67 -23.12
N ILE A 142 -14.33 -3.64 -24.11
CA ILE A 142 -13.92 -2.40 -24.76
C ILE A 142 -15.19 -1.70 -25.26
N LYS A 143 -15.37 -0.42 -24.91
CA LYS A 143 -16.51 0.37 -25.40
C LYS A 143 -16.54 0.30 -26.92
N ARG A 144 -17.70 0.03 -27.54
CA ARG A 144 -17.85 -0.08 -29.01
C ARG A 144 -17.16 1.05 -29.78
N ALA A 145 -17.20 2.27 -29.26
CA ALA A 145 -16.53 3.42 -29.86
C ALA A 145 -15.00 3.25 -29.99
N ARG A 146 -14.33 2.63 -29.01
CA ARG A 146 -12.89 2.30 -29.08
C ARG A 146 -12.61 1.10 -30.00
N ALA A 147 -13.52 0.14 -30.06
CA ALA A 147 -13.40 -1.02 -30.94
C ALA A 147 -13.67 -0.67 -32.42
N ASN A 148 -14.45 0.39 -32.68
CA ASN A 148 -14.77 0.90 -34.02
C ASN A 148 -13.62 1.70 -34.66
N VAL A 149 -12.46 1.84 -34.01
CA VAL A 149 -11.29 2.48 -34.62
C VAL A 149 -10.80 1.57 -35.75
N SER A 150 -11.05 1.97 -36.99
CA SER A 150 -10.66 1.22 -38.18
C SER A 150 -9.20 1.51 -38.54
N ARG A 151 -8.60 0.63 -39.37
CA ARG A 151 -7.27 0.86 -39.95
C ARG A 151 -7.18 2.22 -40.65
N GLU A 152 -8.25 2.63 -41.32
CA GLU A 152 -8.34 3.92 -42.01
C GLU A 152 -8.26 5.09 -41.03
N THR A 153 -8.92 5.01 -39.87
CA THR A 153 -8.84 6.03 -38.82
C THR A 153 -7.42 6.17 -38.28
N VAL A 154 -6.73 5.03 -38.05
CA VAL A 154 -5.34 5.02 -37.57
C VAL A 154 -4.41 5.62 -38.62
N ASN A 155 -4.54 5.21 -39.88
CA ASN A 155 -3.71 5.74 -40.96
C ASN A 155 -3.92 7.25 -41.13
N LYS A 156 -5.17 7.72 -41.16
CA LYS A 156 -5.50 9.15 -41.23
C LYS A 156 -4.90 9.95 -40.07
N TYR A 157 -4.88 9.38 -38.86
CA TYR A 157 -4.22 10.03 -37.72
C TYR A 157 -2.72 10.21 -37.98
N PHE A 158 -2.01 9.19 -38.43
CA PHE A 158 -0.59 9.28 -38.74
C PHE A 158 -0.29 10.18 -39.95
N ASP A 159 -1.17 10.21 -40.94
CA ASP A 159 -1.06 11.10 -42.11
C ASP A 159 -1.17 12.58 -41.68
N HIS A 160 -2.18 12.92 -40.86
CA HIS A 160 -2.33 14.27 -40.30
C HIS A 160 -1.20 14.61 -39.33
N LEU A 161 -0.74 13.66 -38.52
CA LEU A 161 0.40 13.85 -37.63
C LEU A 161 1.67 14.16 -38.43
N ARG A 162 1.89 13.46 -39.55
CA ARG A 162 3.01 13.71 -40.43
C ARG A 162 2.93 15.11 -41.03
N GLU A 163 1.74 15.54 -41.46
CA GLU A 163 1.54 16.89 -42.01
C GLU A 163 1.80 17.99 -40.99
N THR A 164 1.24 17.87 -39.79
CA THR A 164 1.43 18.86 -38.70
C THR A 164 2.88 18.94 -38.19
N LEU A 165 3.67 17.88 -38.38
CA LEU A 165 5.09 17.85 -37.99
C LEU A 165 6.07 18.28 -39.11
N LYS A 166 5.61 18.54 -40.34
CA LYS A 166 6.51 18.88 -41.48
C LYS A 166 7.34 20.14 -41.24
N ASP A 167 6.77 21.14 -40.59
CA ASP A 167 7.41 22.45 -40.37
C ASP A 167 7.97 22.63 -38.95
N VAL A 168 7.96 21.55 -38.15
CA VAL A 168 8.52 21.58 -36.80
C VAL A 168 10.00 21.18 -36.88
N PRO A 169 10.94 22.07 -36.50
CA PRO A 169 12.35 21.72 -36.45
C PRO A 169 12.55 20.53 -35.49
N VAL A 170 13.42 19.58 -35.87
CA VAL A 170 13.67 18.35 -35.09
C VAL A 170 14.06 18.64 -33.63
N GLY A 171 14.72 19.78 -33.36
CA GLY A 171 15.07 20.22 -32.00
C GLY A 171 13.91 20.63 -31.10
N ASN A 172 12.72 20.89 -31.67
CA ASN A 172 11.50 21.25 -30.95
C ASN A 172 10.55 20.06 -30.75
N VAL A 173 10.85 18.91 -31.35
CA VAL A 173 10.09 17.67 -31.16
C VAL A 173 10.71 16.90 -30.00
N ILE A 174 10.11 16.99 -28.81
CA ILE A 174 10.47 16.13 -27.69
C ILE A 174 9.89 14.74 -27.97
N ILE A 175 10.67 13.90 -28.65
CA ILE A 175 10.39 12.46 -28.70
C ILE A 175 10.68 11.95 -27.29
N LEU A 176 9.62 11.68 -26.51
CA LEU A 176 9.70 10.94 -25.25
C LEU A 176 10.15 9.51 -25.59
N ASN A 177 11.44 9.33 -25.89
CA ASN A 177 12.07 8.04 -25.98
C ASN A 177 11.98 7.42 -24.59
N LEU A 178 11.07 6.46 -24.44
CA LEU A 178 10.95 5.52 -23.32
C LEU A 178 12.16 4.56 -23.24
N LEU A 179 13.38 5.04 -23.53
CA LEU A 179 14.62 4.27 -23.55
C LEU A 179 15.63 4.68 -22.45
N TYR A 180 15.18 5.39 -21.41
CA TYR A 180 15.95 5.56 -20.17
C TYR A 180 15.27 4.83 -19.00
N LEU A 181 15.07 3.52 -19.18
CA LEU A 181 14.84 2.56 -18.09
C LEU A 181 15.71 1.33 -18.35
N LEU A 182 17.04 1.53 -18.30
CA LEU A 182 18.05 0.53 -17.98
C LEU A 182 19.14 1.20 -17.13
#